data_AF-A0A528N3Y0-F1
#
_entry.id   AF-A0A528N3Y0-F1
#
_cell.length_a   1.000
_cell.length_b   1.000
_cell.length_c   1.000
_cell.angle_alpha   90.00
_cell.angle_beta   90.00
_cell.angle_gamma   90.00
#
_symmetry.space_group_name_H-M   'P 1'
#
loop_
_entity.id
_entity.type
_entity.pdbx_description
1 polymer ?
#
loop_
_entity_poly.entity_id
_entity_poly.type
_entity_poly.pdbx_seq_one_letter_code
_entity_poly.pdbx_strand_id
1 'polypeptide(L)'
;MRRLIAETAAQLHALGLGRGDRVAIVLPNGPEMATAFVAVAAAASTAPLNPAYRTDELDFYLTDIGARAILVAEDESGPAVAVAERLGIA
;
A
#
# COMPACT_ATOMS: atom_id res chain seq x y z
N MET A 1 8.19 7.89 15.15
CA MET A 1 8.05 8.26 13.72
C MET A 1 9.31 8.00 12.88
N ARG A 2 10.48 8.61 13.16
CA ARG A 2 11.71 8.38 12.35
C ARG A 2 12.12 6.91 12.20
N ARG A 3 12.01 6.12 13.28
CA ARG A 3 12.28 4.67 13.26
C ARG A 3 11.36 3.92 12.28
N LEU A 4 10.04 4.18 12.34
CA LEU A 4 9.06 3.57 11.45
C LEU A 4 9.33 3.91 9.99
N ILE A 5 9.68 5.17 9.69
CA ILE A 5 10.08 5.57 8.33
C ILE A 5 11.28 4.74 7.84
N ALA A 6 12.33 4.60 8.67
CA ALA A 6 13.52 3.84 8.29
C ALA A 6 13.23 2.35 8.10
N GLU A 7 12.42 1.75 8.98
CA GLU A 7 12.02 0.34 8.90
C GLU A 7 11.16 0.05 7.68
N THR A 8 10.11 0.86 7.43
CA THR A 8 9.27 0.72 6.24
C THR A 8 10.07 0.93 4.96
N ALA A 9 10.97 1.92 4.89
CA ALA A 9 11.80 2.13 3.72
C ALA A 9 12.73 0.92 3.46
N ALA A 10 13.32 0.34 4.50
CA ALA A 10 14.15 -0.85 4.36
C ALA A 10 13.34 -2.06 3.86
N GLN A 11 12.12 -2.25 4.35
CA GLN A 11 11.22 -3.32 3.89
C GLN A 11 10.81 -3.12 2.42
N LEU A 12 10.44 -1.90 2.03
CA LEU A 12 10.11 -1.59 0.63
C LEU A 12 11.31 -1.84 -0.29
N HIS A 13 12.51 -1.40 0.08
CA HIS A 13 13.71 -1.66 -0.71
C HIS A 13 14.06 -3.15 -0.80
N ALA A 14 13.83 -3.93 0.27
CA ALA A 14 14.02 -5.38 0.25
C ALA A 14 13.07 -6.10 -0.71
N LEU A 15 11.88 -5.52 -0.95
CA LEU A 15 10.94 -5.96 -1.99
C LEU A 15 11.28 -5.41 -3.39
N GLY A 16 12.38 -4.67 -3.53
CA GLY A 16 12.79 -4.04 -4.79
C GLY A 16 12.00 -2.79 -5.15
N LEU A 17 11.27 -2.20 -4.20
CA LEU A 17 10.46 -1.00 -4.38
C LEU A 17 11.22 0.23 -3.91
N GLY A 18 11.15 1.31 -4.66
CA GLY A 18 11.76 2.58 -4.27
C GLY A 18 11.15 3.79 -4.97
N ARG A 19 11.98 4.80 -5.19
CA ARG A 19 11.53 6.08 -5.74
C ARG A 19 10.91 5.90 -7.12
N GLY A 20 9.64 6.27 -7.26
CA GLY A 20 8.86 6.17 -8.50
C GLY A 20 7.96 4.93 -8.57
N ASP A 21 8.19 3.92 -7.73
CA ASP A 21 7.21 2.84 -7.54
C ASP A 21 6.00 3.36 -6.77
N ARG A 22 4.83 2.79 -7.06
CA ARG A 22 3.57 3.13 -6.38
C ARG A 22 3.21 2.05 -5.38
N VAL A 23 2.95 2.44 -4.15
CA VAL A 23 2.44 1.56 -3.09
C VAL A 23 1.06 2.06 -2.70
N ALA A 24 0.04 1.22 -2.86
CA ALA A 24 -1.30 1.57 -2.40
C ALA A 24 -1.42 1.29 -0.90
N ILE A 25 -2.12 2.17 -0.17
CA ILE A 25 -2.39 1.97 1.26
C ILE A 25 -3.89 1.82 1.44
N VAL A 26 -4.31 0.66 1.93
CA VAL A 26 -5.70 0.31 2.15
C VAL A 26 -5.90 0.09 3.65
N LEU A 27 -6.06 1.19 4.38
CA LEU A 27 -6.25 1.20 5.83
C LEU A 27 -7.40 2.13 6.21
N PRO A 28 -8.14 1.83 7.29
CA PRO A 28 -9.07 2.80 7.89
C PRO A 28 -8.34 4.08 8.32
N ASN A 29 -9.06 5.20 8.33
CA ASN A 29 -8.50 6.46 8.84
C ASN A 29 -8.11 6.30 10.32
N GLY A 30 -6.86 6.66 10.65
CA GLY A 30 -6.32 6.51 12.00
C GLY A 30 -4.82 6.80 12.06
N PRO A 31 -4.20 6.65 13.25
CA PRO A 31 -2.77 6.82 13.45
C PRO A 31 -1.91 5.94 12.54
N GLU A 32 -2.36 4.70 12.28
CA GLU A 32 -1.69 3.72 11.43
C GLU A 32 -1.67 4.21 9.98
N MET A 33 -2.80 4.66 9.46
CA MET A 33 -2.91 5.22 8.11
C MET A 33 -2.03 6.47 7.95
N ALA A 34 -2.08 7.41 8.90
CA ALA A 34 -1.26 8.61 8.85
C ALA A 34 0.24 8.28 8.90
N THR A 35 0.62 7.30 9.71
CA THR A 35 2.01 6.84 9.84
C THR A 35 2.49 6.12 8.59
N ALA A 36 1.68 5.19 8.06
CA ALA A 36 1.96 4.46 6.83
C ALA A 36 2.12 5.42 5.65
N PHE A 37 1.23 6.40 5.51
CA PHE A 37 1.30 7.42 4.46
C PHE A 37 2.65 8.14 4.48
N VAL A 38 3.09 8.64 5.64
CA VAL A 38 4.37 9.36 5.76
C VAL A 38 5.57 8.42 5.56
N ALA A 39 5.51 7.19 6.08
CA ALA A 39 6.60 6.22 5.98
C ALA A 39 6.82 5.74 4.53
N VAL A 40 5.74 5.43 3.82
CA VAL A 40 5.79 5.06 2.40
C VAL A 40 6.21 6.25 1.55
N ALA A 41 5.64 7.45 1.77
CA ALA A 41 5.98 8.66 1.01
C ALA A 41 7.47 9.05 1.11
N ALA A 42 8.17 8.62 2.15
CA ALA A 42 9.60 8.85 2.31
C ALA A 42 10.48 7.97 1.40
N ALA A 43 9.95 6.88 0.84
CA ALA A 43 10.70 5.91 0.03
C ALA A 43 10.11 5.69 -1.37
N ALA A 44 8.79 5.79 -1.52
CA ALA A 44 8.03 5.50 -2.73
C ALA A 44 6.82 6.44 -2.88
N SER A 45 6.15 6.41 -4.03
CA SER A 45 4.88 7.12 -4.21
C SER A 45 3.77 6.36 -3.50
N THR A 46 3.00 7.05 -2.65
CA THR A 46 1.88 6.44 -1.92
C THR A 46 0.54 6.79 -2.57
N ALA A 47 -0.37 5.82 -2.61
CA ALA A 47 -1.76 6.00 -3.05
C ALA A 47 -2.74 5.49 -1.98
N PRO A 48 -3.31 6.38 -1.13
CA PRO A 48 -4.29 5.97 -0.15
C PRO A 48 -5.63 5.61 -0.83
N LEU A 49 -6.15 4.41 -0.57
CA LEU A 49 -7.43 3.93 -1.10
C LEU A 49 -8.39 3.63 0.05
N ASN A 50 -9.68 3.74 -0.24
CA ASN A 50 -10.72 3.46 0.75
C ASN A 50 -10.83 1.93 0.97
N PRO A 51 -10.67 1.42 2.21
CA PRO A 51 -10.85 0.00 2.50
C PRO A 51 -12.28 -0.51 2.24
N ALA A 52 -13.26 0.39 2.16
CA ALA A 52 -14.64 0.03 1.82
C ALA A 52 -14.90 -0.16 0.31
N TYR A 53 -13.90 0.07 -0.55
CA TYR A 53 -14.06 -0.17 -1.99
C TYR A 53 -14.31 -1.65 -2.29
N ARG A 54 -15.16 -1.87 -3.29
CA ARG A 54 -15.48 -3.20 -3.79
C ARG A 54 -14.34 -3.73 -4.67
N THR A 55 -14.38 -5.02 -4.93
CA THR A 55 -13.37 -5.74 -5.74
C THR A 55 -13.11 -5.09 -7.10
N ASP A 56 -14.16 -4.66 -7.79
CA ASP A 56 -14.08 -4.02 -9.11
C ASP A 56 -13.48 -2.60 -9.05
N GLU A 57 -13.82 -1.83 -8.02
CA GLU A 57 -13.24 -0.50 -7.78
C GLU A 57 -11.74 -0.62 -7.44
N LEU A 58 -11.37 -1.57 -6.57
CA LEU A 58 -9.98 -1.82 -6.20
C LEU A 58 -9.16 -2.31 -7.41
N ASP A 59 -9.70 -3.21 -8.22
CA ASP A 59 -9.05 -3.69 -9.45
C ASP A 59 -8.75 -2.54 -10.41
N PHE A 60 -9.75 -1.68 -10.64
CA PHE A 60 -9.61 -0.50 -11.48
C PHE A 60 -8.51 0.43 -10.98
N TYR A 61 -8.55 0.84 -9.70
CA TYR A 61 -7.57 1.79 -9.17
C TYR A 61 -6.16 1.22 -9.04
N LEU A 62 -6.02 -0.03 -8.58
CA LEU A 62 -4.70 -0.67 -8.47
C LEU A 62 -4.05 -0.82 -9.85
N THR A 63 -4.84 -1.11 -10.88
CA THR A 63 -4.36 -1.18 -12.27
C THR A 63 -4.01 0.20 -12.82
N ASP A 64 -4.90 1.19 -12.68
CA ASP A 64 -4.72 2.54 -13.22
C ASP A 64 -3.49 3.25 -12.63
N ILE A 65 -3.31 3.13 -11.32
CA ILE A 65 -2.15 3.69 -10.61
C ILE A 65 -0.88 2.87 -10.89
N GLY A 66 -1.05 1.63 -11.38
CA GLY A 66 0.01 0.64 -11.51
C GLY A 66 0.63 0.32 -10.15
N ALA A 67 -0.15 0.02 -9.12
CA ALA A 67 0.42 -0.32 -7.83
C ALA A 67 1.42 -1.50 -7.96
N ARG A 68 2.58 -1.37 -7.33
CA ARG A 68 3.63 -2.40 -7.27
C ARG A 68 3.60 -3.17 -5.95
N ALA A 69 3.01 -2.58 -4.92
CA ALA A 69 2.66 -3.25 -3.67
C ALA A 69 1.39 -2.63 -3.05
N ILE A 70 0.77 -3.38 -2.15
CA ILE A 70 -0.28 -2.86 -1.26
C ILE A 70 0.15 -2.94 0.21
N LEU A 71 -0.32 -1.99 1.02
CA LEU A 71 -0.20 -2.01 2.48
C LEU A 71 -1.60 -2.11 3.07
N VAL A 72 -1.84 -3.19 3.82
CA VAL A 72 -3.11 -3.51 4.48
C VAL A 72 -2.89 -3.79 5.97
N ALA A 73 -3.96 -3.94 6.74
CA ALA A 73 -3.88 -4.46 8.10
C ALA A 73 -3.41 -5.92 8.08
N GLU A 74 -2.72 -6.36 9.14
CA GLU A 74 -2.14 -7.71 9.23
C GLU A 74 -3.20 -8.83 9.13
N ASP A 75 -4.41 -8.56 9.61
CA ASP A 75 -5.57 -9.46 9.60
C ASP A 75 -6.53 -9.21 8.42
N GLU A 76 -6.16 -8.37 7.46
CA GLU A 76 -6.95 -8.13 6.26
C GLU A 76 -6.96 -9.37 5.36
N SER A 77 -8.16 -9.88 5.07
CA SER A 77 -8.38 -11.03 4.19
C SER A 77 -9.47 -10.78 3.14
N GLY A 78 -9.85 -9.52 2.96
CA GLY A 78 -10.94 -9.07 2.11
C GLY A 78 -10.52 -8.74 0.67
N PRO A 79 -11.32 -7.92 -0.03
CA PRO A 79 -11.14 -7.65 -1.45
C PRO A 79 -9.78 -7.09 -1.84
N ALA A 80 -9.14 -6.29 -0.99
CA ALA A 80 -7.84 -5.67 -1.30
C ALA A 80 -6.75 -6.70 -1.54
N VAL A 81 -6.63 -7.69 -0.64
CA VAL A 81 -5.65 -8.78 -0.75
C VAL A 81 -5.98 -9.66 -1.95
N ALA A 82 -7.23 -10.07 -2.11
CA ALA A 82 -7.65 -10.94 -3.21
C ALA A 82 -7.40 -10.29 -4.59
N VAL A 83 -7.58 -8.97 -4.72
CA VAL A 83 -7.29 -8.25 -5.96
C VAL A 83 -5.79 -8.13 -6.18
N ALA A 84 -5.00 -7.79 -5.15
CA ALA A 84 -3.55 -7.68 -5.27
C ALA A 84 -2.90 -9.01 -5.69
N GLU A 85 -3.29 -10.12 -5.07
CA GLU A 85 -2.82 -11.46 -5.44
C GLU A 85 -3.14 -11.79 -6.91
N ARG A 86 -4.38 -11.50 -7.34
CA ARG A 86 -4.80 -11.71 -8.74
C ARG A 86 -4.02 -10.86 -9.74
N LEU A 87 -3.64 -9.64 -9.35
CA LEU A 87 -2.85 -8.72 -10.18
C LEU A 87 -1.33 -8.96 -10.06
N GLY A 88 -0.88 -9.86 -9.19
CA GLY A 88 0.55 -10.10 -8.94
C GLY A 88 1.25 -8.93 -8.26
N ILE A 89 0.50 -8.15 -7.48
CA ILE A 89 1.00 -7.02 -6.69
C ILE A 89 1.53 -7.57 -5.35
N ALA A 90 2.68 -7.06 -4.91
CA ALA A 90 3.32 -7.47 -3.67
C ALA A 90 2.57 -7.05 -2.40
#